data_AF-A0A534X080-F1
#
_entry.id   AF-A0A534X080-F1
#
_cell.length_a   1.000
_cell.length_b   1.000
_cell.length_c   1.000
_cell.angle_alpha   90.00
_cell.angle_beta   90.00
_cell.angle_gamma   90.00
#
_symmetry.space_group_name_H-M   'P 1'
#
loop_
_entity.id
_entity.type
_entity.pdbx_description
1 polymer ?
#
loop_
_entity_poly.entity_id
_entity_poly.type
_entity_poly.pdbx_seq_one_letter_code
_entity_poly.pdbx_strand_id
1 'polypeptide(L)'
;MTSAQEALDRLRAGNGRFVASIGREIRIGHPRRVELAQEQRPFAIVLGCSDARVPAELVFDQGLGDLFVIRVAGNIVAPSQVGSVEFAASHFGTRLVVVLGHSQCGAILATLEELQQPSERQSRNLRAIVDRIRPSVEALLKTELRNDADALVRQAVRANVNASVDHLRRGSKVLEQLIQDEGLLVVGAEYSLETGVVEFFD
;
A
#
# COMPACT_ATOMS: atom_id res chain seq x y z
N MET A 1 7.94 10.06 -19.60
CA MET A 1 7.65 9.45 -18.28
C MET A 1 6.14 9.34 -18.18
N THR A 2 5.62 8.23 -17.67
CA THR A 2 4.19 8.07 -17.39
C THR A 2 3.81 9.08 -16.31
N SER A 3 2.78 9.88 -16.54
CA SER A 3 2.25 10.78 -15.52
C SER A 3 1.61 10.01 -14.37
N ALA A 4 1.46 10.65 -13.22
CA ALA A 4 0.80 10.04 -12.06
C ALA A 4 -0.63 9.57 -12.37
N GLN A 5 -1.38 10.35 -13.15
CA GLN A 5 -2.76 10.04 -13.53
C GLN A 5 -2.82 8.85 -14.50
N GLU A 6 -1.98 8.82 -15.54
CA GLU A 6 -1.89 7.68 -16.45
C GLU A 6 -1.48 6.39 -15.73
N ALA A 7 -0.57 6.49 -14.76
CA ALA A 7 -0.18 5.38 -13.91
C ALA A 7 -1.36 4.87 -13.06
N LEU A 8 -2.15 5.78 -12.49
CA LEU A 8 -3.30 5.45 -11.65
C LEU A 8 -4.40 4.78 -12.48
N ASP A 9 -4.69 5.31 -13.66
CA ASP A 9 -5.68 4.74 -14.58
C ASP A 9 -5.24 3.37 -15.09
N ARG A 10 -3.93 3.17 -15.31
CA ARG A 10 -3.37 1.85 -15.64
C ARG A 10 -3.57 0.84 -14.50
N LEU A 11 -3.38 1.22 -13.25
CA LEU A 11 -3.66 0.36 -12.09
C LEU A 11 -5.16 0.03 -11.98
N ARG A 12 -6.04 1.03 -12.13
CA ARG A 12 -7.50 0.83 -12.12
C ARG A 12 -7.97 -0.14 -13.21
N ALA A 13 -7.51 0.06 -14.44
CA ALA A 13 -7.80 -0.86 -15.55
C ALA A 13 -7.22 -2.26 -15.31
N GLY A 14 -6.04 -2.35 -14.68
CA GLY A 14 -5.43 -3.59 -14.25
C GLY A 14 -6.28 -4.37 -13.24
N ASN A 15 -6.71 -3.71 -12.17
CA ASN A 15 -7.59 -4.34 -11.19
C ASN A 15 -8.95 -4.72 -11.78
N GLY A 16 -9.51 -3.90 -12.69
CA GLY A 16 -10.74 -4.25 -13.42
C GLY A 16 -10.62 -5.56 -14.20
N ARG A 17 -9.46 -5.82 -14.83
CA ARG A 17 -9.20 -7.11 -15.51
C ARG A 17 -9.02 -8.26 -14.52
N PHE A 18 -8.32 -8.03 -13.42
CA PHE A 18 -8.16 -9.00 -12.34
C PHE A 18 -9.53 -9.46 -11.79
N VAL A 19 -10.41 -8.51 -11.46
CA VAL A 19 -11.78 -8.77 -10.97
C VAL A 19 -12.61 -9.54 -12.01
N ALA A 20 -12.53 -9.14 -13.29
CA ALA A 20 -13.26 -9.81 -14.36
C ALA A 20 -12.67 -11.17 -14.77
N SER A 21 -11.55 -11.60 -14.15
CA SER A 21 -10.78 -12.79 -14.56
C SER A 21 -10.39 -12.77 -16.05
N ILE A 22 -10.21 -11.59 -16.62
CA ILE A 22 -9.79 -11.41 -18.01
C ILE A 22 -8.26 -11.44 -18.02
N GLY A 23 -7.71 -12.60 -18.34
CA GLY A 23 -6.27 -12.77 -18.47
C GLY A 23 -5.71 -11.94 -19.62
N ARG A 24 -4.60 -11.24 -19.35
CA ARG A 24 -3.70 -10.74 -20.39
C ARG A 24 -2.45 -11.63 -20.42
N GLU A 25 -1.78 -11.68 -21.56
CA GLU A 25 -0.41 -12.19 -21.60
C GLU A 25 0.50 -11.24 -20.78
N ILE A 26 0.71 -11.58 -19.50
CA ILE A 26 1.60 -10.84 -18.61
C ILE A 26 3.04 -11.11 -19.06
N ARG A 27 3.83 -10.04 -19.27
CA ARG A 27 5.24 -10.15 -19.67
C ARG A 27 6.09 -10.59 -18.48
N ILE A 28 6.14 -11.89 -18.21
CA ILE A 28 6.93 -12.52 -17.13
C ILE A 28 7.97 -13.54 -17.66
N GLY A 29 8.02 -13.74 -18.98
CA GLY A 29 8.90 -14.72 -19.63
C GLY A 29 10.37 -14.32 -19.73
N HIS A 30 11.20 -15.26 -20.19
CA HIS A 30 12.65 -15.09 -20.37
C HIS A 30 13.03 -13.81 -21.15
N PRO A 31 12.39 -13.44 -22.28
CA PRO A 31 12.74 -12.22 -23.01
C PRO A 31 12.63 -10.97 -22.15
N ARG A 32 11.55 -10.86 -21.36
CA ARG A 32 11.35 -9.72 -20.46
C ARG A 32 12.39 -9.67 -19.35
N ARG A 33 12.76 -10.83 -18.79
CA ARG A 33 13.83 -10.89 -17.78
C ARG A 33 15.18 -10.42 -18.31
N VAL A 34 15.52 -10.76 -19.56
CA VAL A 34 16.76 -10.31 -20.20
C VAL A 34 16.76 -8.80 -20.42
N GLU A 35 15.64 -8.22 -20.87
CA GLU A 35 15.47 -6.76 -20.98
C GLU A 35 15.71 -6.08 -19.62
N LEU A 36 15.07 -6.58 -18.56
CA LEU A 36 15.10 -5.98 -17.23
C LEU A 36 16.43 -6.15 -16.49
N ALA A 37 17.30 -7.06 -16.94
CA ALA A 37 18.64 -7.21 -16.38
C ALA A 37 19.51 -5.97 -16.65
N GLN A 38 19.16 -5.15 -17.65
CA GLN A 38 19.87 -3.92 -17.99
C GLN A 38 19.25 -2.70 -17.32
N GLU A 39 17.92 -2.57 -17.36
CA GLU A 39 17.22 -1.40 -16.83
C GLU A 39 15.78 -1.75 -16.42
N GLN A 40 15.29 -1.13 -15.34
CA GLN A 40 13.90 -1.17 -14.94
C GLN A 40 13.29 0.25 -14.91
N ARG A 41 12.00 0.35 -15.24
CA ARG A 41 11.26 1.62 -15.28
C ARG A 41 9.85 1.43 -14.71
N PRO A 42 9.73 1.20 -13.39
CA PRO A 42 8.43 1.04 -12.76
C PRO A 42 7.58 2.31 -12.94
N PHE A 43 6.33 2.14 -13.37
CA PHE A 43 5.43 3.28 -13.60
C PHE A 43 4.67 3.68 -12.33
N ALA A 44 4.65 2.83 -11.31
CA ALA A 44 4.06 3.11 -10.01
C ALA A 44 4.83 2.42 -8.87
N ILE A 45 4.80 3.04 -7.70
CA ILE A 45 5.27 2.50 -6.43
C ILE A 45 4.06 2.00 -5.65
N VAL A 46 4.10 0.78 -5.12
CA VAL A 46 3.03 0.24 -4.27
C VAL A 46 3.60 -0.14 -2.91
N LEU A 47 3.19 0.59 -1.87
CA LEU A 47 3.41 0.22 -0.48
C LEU A 47 2.21 -0.60 0.00
N GLY A 48 2.37 -1.92 0.06
CA GLY A 48 1.31 -2.86 0.41
C GLY A 48 1.59 -3.67 1.67
N CYS A 49 0.61 -4.47 2.08
CA CYS A 49 0.76 -5.41 3.18
C CYS A 49 1.62 -6.64 2.78
N SER A 50 2.33 -7.24 3.73
CA SER A 50 2.98 -8.55 3.56
C SER A 50 2.00 -9.72 3.44
N ASP A 51 0.69 -9.49 3.55
CA ASP A 51 -0.35 -10.52 3.44
C ASP A 51 -0.22 -11.29 2.11
N ALA A 52 -0.11 -12.62 2.20
CA ALA A 52 0.11 -13.50 1.06
C ALA A 52 -1.03 -13.47 0.03
N ARG A 53 -2.23 -13.00 0.42
CA ARG A 53 -3.41 -12.90 -0.43
C ARG A 53 -3.44 -11.62 -1.27
N VAL A 54 -2.50 -10.70 -1.04
CA VAL A 54 -2.47 -9.37 -1.68
C VAL A 54 -1.14 -9.11 -2.43
N PRO A 55 -0.73 -9.97 -3.37
CA PRO A 55 0.39 -9.65 -4.26
C PRO A 55 -0.01 -8.54 -5.25
N ALA A 56 0.61 -7.36 -5.12
CA ALA A 56 0.23 -6.15 -5.85
C ALA A 56 0.28 -6.34 -7.38
N GLU A 57 1.28 -7.05 -7.88
CA GLU A 57 1.44 -7.34 -9.31
C GLU A 57 0.25 -8.14 -9.86
N LEU A 58 -0.30 -9.10 -9.10
CA LEU A 58 -1.46 -9.86 -9.55
C LEU A 58 -2.75 -9.05 -9.40
N VAL A 59 -2.93 -8.39 -8.25
CA VAL A 59 -4.12 -7.57 -7.96
C VAL A 59 -4.33 -6.46 -9.00
N PHE A 60 -3.24 -5.93 -9.54
CA PHE A 60 -3.27 -4.93 -10.60
C PHE A 60 -2.97 -5.47 -12.00
N ASP A 61 -2.87 -6.79 -12.21
CA ASP A 61 -2.56 -7.40 -13.52
C ASP A 61 -1.34 -6.77 -14.22
N GLN A 62 -0.20 -6.74 -13.53
CA GLN A 62 1.07 -6.18 -14.01
C GLN A 62 2.18 -7.25 -14.07
N GLY A 63 3.20 -6.99 -14.90
CA GLY A 63 4.33 -7.88 -15.12
C GLY A 63 5.63 -7.44 -14.44
N LEU A 64 6.73 -8.05 -14.86
CA LEU A 64 8.04 -7.73 -14.30
C LEU A 64 8.49 -6.31 -14.67
N GLY A 65 9.00 -5.58 -13.68
CA GLY A 65 9.53 -4.23 -13.82
C GLY A 65 8.47 -3.13 -14.00
N ASP A 66 7.18 -3.48 -13.92
CA ASP A 66 6.07 -2.54 -14.03
C ASP A 66 5.84 -1.76 -12.73
N LEU A 67 5.96 -2.43 -11.58
CA LEU A 67 5.73 -1.86 -10.24
C LEU A 67 7.00 -1.91 -9.41
N PHE A 68 7.24 -0.87 -8.61
CA PHE A 68 8.19 -0.91 -7.51
C PHE A 68 7.43 -1.24 -6.22
N VAL A 69 7.60 -2.46 -5.71
CA VAL A 69 6.74 -3.01 -4.65
C VAL A 69 7.47 -3.03 -3.31
N ILE A 70 6.87 -2.42 -2.30
CA ILE A 70 7.35 -2.42 -0.92
C ILE A 70 6.27 -3.11 -0.08
N ARG A 71 6.63 -4.16 0.66
CA ARG A 71 5.68 -4.92 1.48
C ARG A 71 6.12 -5.02 2.92
N VAL A 72 5.22 -4.66 3.83
CA VAL A 72 5.40 -4.79 5.28
C VAL A 72 4.04 -5.07 5.93
N ALA A 73 4.00 -5.84 7.00
CA ALA A 73 2.72 -6.14 7.66
C ALA A 73 2.02 -4.84 8.09
N GLY A 74 0.73 -4.72 7.75
CA GLY A 74 -0.07 -3.53 8.01
C GLY A 74 0.29 -2.32 7.15
N ASN A 75 1.10 -2.47 6.09
CA ASN A 75 1.51 -1.38 5.18
C ASN A 75 1.94 -0.11 5.95
N ILE A 76 2.61 -0.33 7.09
CA ILE A 76 3.11 0.71 7.98
C ILE A 76 4.21 1.51 7.30
N VAL A 77 4.36 2.77 7.69
CA VAL A 77 5.46 3.61 7.23
C VAL A 77 6.51 3.71 8.33
N ALA A 78 7.71 3.22 8.03
CA ALA A 78 8.91 3.41 8.83
C ALA A 78 10.02 4.04 7.97
N PRO A 79 11.15 4.49 8.54
CA PRO A 79 12.22 5.12 7.76
C PRO A 79 12.70 4.30 6.57
N SER A 80 12.71 2.96 6.68
CA SER A 80 13.06 2.08 5.55
C SER A 80 12.02 2.10 4.42
N GLN A 81 10.72 2.18 4.74
CA GLN A 81 9.66 2.34 3.73
C GLN A 81 9.74 3.71 3.06
N VAL A 82 9.92 4.79 3.84
CA VAL A 82 10.10 6.15 3.28
C VAL A 82 11.31 6.17 2.34
N GLY A 83 12.47 5.68 2.78
CA GLY A 83 13.67 5.64 1.94
C GLY A 83 13.50 4.78 0.68
N SER A 84 12.69 3.73 0.72
CA SER A 84 12.38 2.90 -0.45
C SER A 84 11.49 3.64 -1.46
N VAL A 85 10.53 4.44 -0.97
CA VAL A 85 9.69 5.30 -1.83
C VAL A 85 10.52 6.43 -2.43
N GLU A 86 11.36 7.10 -1.63
CA GLU A 86 12.29 8.15 -2.09
C GLU A 86 13.22 7.64 -3.17
N PHE A 87 13.81 6.45 -2.95
CA PHE A 87 14.69 5.80 -3.92
C PHE A 87 13.97 5.59 -5.25
N ALA A 88 12.79 4.97 -5.23
CA ALA A 88 12.07 4.69 -6.47
C ALA A 88 11.59 5.97 -7.18
N ALA A 89 11.08 6.95 -6.42
CA ALA A 89 10.57 8.20 -6.99
C ALA A 89 11.70 9.06 -7.59
N SER A 90 12.87 9.09 -6.95
CA SER A 90 14.02 9.90 -7.40
C SER A 90 14.85 9.18 -8.47
N HIS A 91 15.09 7.89 -8.30
CA HIS A 91 16.00 7.12 -9.16
C HIS A 91 15.33 6.66 -10.46
N PHE A 92 14.06 6.23 -10.41
CA PHE A 92 13.33 5.78 -11.60
C PHE A 92 12.41 6.86 -12.19
N GLY A 93 12.25 8.00 -11.53
CA GLY A 93 11.32 9.05 -11.94
C GLY A 93 9.86 8.62 -11.84
N THR A 94 9.54 7.65 -10.97
CA THR A 94 8.17 7.15 -10.79
C THR A 94 7.31 8.21 -10.08
N ARG A 95 6.16 8.57 -10.67
CA ARG A 95 5.31 9.68 -10.21
C ARG A 95 4.01 9.28 -9.53
N LEU A 96 3.80 7.99 -9.28
CA LEU A 96 2.65 7.50 -8.51
C LEU A 96 3.13 6.63 -7.35
N VAL A 97 2.63 6.90 -6.16
CA VAL A 97 2.73 6.06 -4.97
C VAL A 97 1.32 5.67 -4.53
N VAL A 98 1.07 4.37 -4.39
CA VAL A 98 -0.18 3.83 -3.83
C VAL A 98 0.13 3.16 -2.50
N VAL A 99 -0.54 3.61 -1.43
CA VAL A 99 -0.59 2.89 -0.15
C VAL A 99 -1.77 1.94 -0.20
N LEU A 100 -1.51 0.64 -0.35
CA LEU A 100 -2.53 -0.39 -0.53
C LEU A 100 -2.80 -1.13 0.79
N GLY A 101 -3.88 -0.75 1.47
CA GLY A 101 -4.49 -1.53 2.53
C GLY A 101 -5.34 -2.67 1.97
N HIS A 102 -5.88 -3.51 2.85
CA HIS A 102 -6.81 -4.56 2.45
C HIS A 102 -7.76 -4.95 3.58
N SER A 103 -8.92 -5.49 3.21
CA SER A 103 -9.88 -6.03 4.17
C SER A 103 -9.27 -7.19 4.98
N GLN A 104 -9.72 -7.36 6.23
CA GLN A 104 -9.26 -8.43 7.13
C GLN A 104 -7.73 -8.47 7.33
N CYS A 105 -7.11 -7.29 7.49
CA CYS A 105 -5.67 -7.17 7.72
C CYS A 105 -5.26 -7.67 9.11
N GLY A 106 -4.43 -8.71 9.17
CA GLY A 106 -3.98 -9.32 10.44
C GLY A 106 -3.23 -8.35 11.36
N ALA A 107 -2.45 -7.42 10.81
CA ALA A 107 -1.73 -6.43 11.63
C ALA A 107 -2.67 -5.39 12.26
N ILE A 108 -3.73 -5.00 11.54
CA ILE A 108 -4.78 -4.11 12.07
C ILE A 108 -5.56 -4.84 13.17
N LEU A 109 -5.99 -6.07 12.92
CA LEU A 109 -6.71 -6.91 13.89
C LEU A 109 -5.89 -7.09 15.19
N ALA A 110 -4.62 -7.47 15.06
CA ALA A 110 -3.72 -7.64 16.21
C ALA A 110 -3.53 -6.33 16.99
N THR A 111 -3.54 -5.17 16.31
CA THR A 111 -3.44 -3.86 16.97
C THR A 111 -4.72 -3.53 17.74
N LEU A 112 -5.90 -3.79 17.15
CA LEU A 112 -7.18 -3.58 17.82
C LEU A 112 -7.34 -4.49 19.04
N GLU A 113 -6.97 -5.77 18.92
CA GLU A 113 -6.97 -6.73 20.02
C GLU A 113 -6.07 -6.27 21.17
N GLU A 114 -4.83 -5.86 20.86
CA GLU A 114 -3.88 -5.37 21.85
C GLU A 114 -4.34 -4.07 22.53
N LEU A 115 -5.14 -3.23 21.85
CA LEU A 115 -5.70 -2.02 22.46
C LEU A 115 -6.88 -2.31 23.39
N GLN A 116 -7.67 -3.34 23.08
CA GLN A 116 -8.80 -3.75 23.90
C GLN A 116 -8.35 -4.62 25.08
N GLN A 117 -7.35 -5.47 24.88
CA GLN A 117 -6.83 -6.43 25.84
C GLN A 117 -5.28 -6.41 25.81
N PRO A 118 -4.64 -5.41 26.46
CA PRO A 118 -3.19 -5.28 26.45
C PRO A 118 -2.48 -6.54 26.96
N SER A 119 -1.46 -6.99 26.23
CA SER A 119 -0.70 -8.20 26.56
C SER A 119 0.80 -7.94 26.59
N GLU A 120 1.46 -8.38 27.66
CA GLU A 120 2.92 -8.33 27.78
C GLU A 120 3.64 -9.40 26.93
N ARG A 121 2.90 -10.25 26.21
CA ARG A 121 3.45 -11.41 25.49
C ARG A 121 3.98 -11.09 24.09
N GLN A 122 3.83 -9.87 23.60
CA GLN A 122 4.28 -9.50 22.25
C GLN A 122 5.80 -9.36 22.18
N SER A 123 6.42 -9.93 21.14
CA SER A 123 7.85 -9.69 20.87
C SER A 123 8.10 -8.22 20.51
N ARG A 124 9.32 -7.73 20.77
CA ARG A 124 9.73 -6.34 20.44
C ARG A 124 9.43 -5.97 18.98
N ASN A 125 9.62 -6.91 18.05
CA ASN A 125 9.44 -6.65 16.62
C ASN A 125 7.96 -6.57 16.22
N LEU A 126 7.10 -7.39 16.83
CA LEU A 126 5.65 -7.26 16.63
C LEU A 126 5.11 -5.97 17.24
N ARG A 127 5.60 -5.63 18.45
CA ARG A 127 5.26 -4.36 19.10
C ARG A 127 5.60 -3.15 18.21
N ALA A 128 6.72 -3.18 17.49
CA ALA A 128 7.10 -2.11 16.57
C ALA A 128 6.15 -1.91 15.37
N ILE A 129 5.36 -2.93 15.02
CA ILE A 129 4.30 -2.86 14.01
C ILE A 129 3.04 -2.27 14.65
N VAL A 130 2.63 -2.83 15.79
CA VAL A 130 1.47 -2.37 16.57
C VAL A 130 1.59 -0.88 16.92
N ASP A 131 2.75 -0.45 17.39
CA ASP A 131 2.98 0.94 17.81
C ASP A 131 2.93 1.94 16.64
N ARG A 132 3.16 1.48 15.41
CA ARG A 132 3.01 2.32 14.20
C ARG A 132 1.57 2.41 13.72
N ILE A 133 0.78 1.35 13.92
CA ILE A 133 -0.65 1.32 13.56
C ILE A 133 -1.49 2.05 14.60
N ARG A 134 -1.18 1.84 15.89
CA ARG A 134 -1.94 2.32 17.06
C ARG A 134 -2.43 3.77 16.94
N PRO A 135 -1.60 4.77 16.58
CA PRO A 135 -2.04 6.16 16.54
C PRO A 135 -3.19 6.42 15.57
N SER A 136 -3.29 5.62 14.50
CA SER A 136 -4.34 5.77 13.49
C SER A 136 -5.68 5.12 13.88
N VAL A 137 -5.68 4.18 14.83
CA VAL A 137 -6.86 3.36 15.15
C VAL A 137 -7.39 3.54 16.58
N GLU A 138 -6.57 4.02 17.52
CA GLU A 138 -6.93 4.12 18.95
C GLU A 138 -8.14 5.03 19.19
N ALA A 139 -8.27 6.12 18.43
CA ALA A 139 -9.42 7.02 18.55
C ALA A 139 -10.74 6.34 18.16
N LEU A 140 -10.73 5.35 17.26
CA LEU A 140 -11.94 4.66 16.80
C LEU A 140 -12.60 3.86 17.92
N LEU A 141 -11.82 3.33 18.86
CA LEU A 141 -12.30 2.60 20.04
C LEU A 141 -13.07 3.49 21.04
N LYS A 142 -12.92 4.81 20.93
CA LYS A 142 -13.64 5.80 21.75
C LYS A 142 -14.97 6.24 21.11
N THR A 143 -15.33 5.65 19.97
CA THR A 143 -16.59 5.93 19.25
C THR A 143 -17.55 4.75 19.34
N GLU A 144 -18.77 4.92 18.81
CA GLU A 144 -19.76 3.83 18.70
C GLU A 144 -19.29 2.66 17.83
N LEU A 145 -18.26 2.85 16.98
CA LEU A 145 -17.67 1.76 16.19
C LEU A 145 -17.18 0.61 17.06
N ARG A 146 -16.82 0.85 18.33
CA ARG A 146 -16.39 -0.21 19.25
C ARG A 146 -17.45 -1.31 19.46
N ASN A 147 -18.72 -1.00 19.18
CA ASN A 147 -19.84 -1.92 19.33
C ASN A 147 -20.13 -2.74 18.05
N ASP A 148 -19.44 -2.46 16.94
CA ASP A 148 -19.53 -3.18 15.66
C ASP A 148 -18.12 -3.55 15.18
N ALA A 149 -17.73 -4.81 15.41
CA ALA A 149 -16.39 -5.29 15.11
C ALA A 149 -16.04 -5.16 13.62
N ASP A 150 -16.97 -5.44 12.72
CA ASP A 150 -16.71 -5.39 11.29
C ASP A 150 -16.56 -3.94 10.80
N ALA A 151 -17.41 -3.03 11.28
CA ALA A 151 -17.28 -1.61 10.99
C ALA A 151 -15.99 -1.02 11.56
N LEU A 152 -15.61 -1.41 12.78
CA LEU A 152 -14.36 -0.99 13.41
C LEU A 152 -13.15 -1.42 12.58
N VAL A 153 -13.09 -2.67 12.12
CA VAL A 153 -11.97 -3.19 11.32
C VAL A 153 -11.89 -2.47 9.98
N ARG A 154 -13.02 -2.28 9.27
CA ARG A 154 -13.04 -1.53 8.00
C ARG A 154 -12.51 -0.11 8.18
N GLN A 155 -12.98 0.60 9.20
CA GLN A 155 -12.52 1.97 9.47
C GLN A 155 -11.05 2.01 9.92
N ALA A 156 -10.59 1.03 10.70
CA ALA A 156 -9.21 0.94 11.14
C ALA A 156 -8.24 0.71 9.97
N VAL A 157 -8.63 -0.12 8.97
CA VAL A 157 -7.85 -0.29 7.74
C VAL A 157 -7.71 1.05 6.99
N ARG A 158 -8.82 1.75 6.76
CA ARG A 158 -8.83 3.04 6.06
C ARG A 158 -8.05 4.11 6.82
N ALA A 159 -8.22 4.19 8.13
CA ALA A 159 -7.48 5.13 8.97
C ALA A 159 -5.97 4.89 8.91
N ASN A 160 -5.52 3.63 8.93
CA ASN A 160 -4.11 3.28 8.77
C ASN A 160 -3.57 3.64 7.37
N VAL A 161 -4.34 3.39 6.31
CA VAL A 161 -3.96 3.81 4.94
C VAL A 161 -3.81 5.33 4.86
N ASN A 162 -4.78 6.08 5.35
CA ASN A 162 -4.74 7.55 5.35
C ASN A 162 -3.57 8.09 6.16
N ALA A 163 -3.31 7.53 7.35
CA ALA A 163 -2.15 7.91 8.16
C ALA A 163 -0.82 7.64 7.45
N SER A 164 -0.71 6.51 6.75
CA SER A 164 0.48 6.17 5.96
C SER A 164 0.66 7.09 4.74
N VAL A 165 -0.42 7.42 4.03
CA VAL A 165 -0.40 8.41 2.92
C VAL A 165 0.07 9.77 3.44
N ASP A 166 -0.50 10.22 4.54
CA ASP A 166 -0.15 11.48 5.18
C ASP A 166 1.31 11.52 5.63
N HIS A 167 1.81 10.42 6.19
CA HIS A 167 3.21 10.30 6.56
C HIS A 167 4.14 10.38 5.34
N LEU A 168 3.78 9.77 4.21
CA LEU A 168 4.58 9.88 2.99
C LEU A 168 4.52 11.29 2.37
N ARG A 169 3.36 11.96 2.46
CA ARG A 169 3.18 13.32 1.93
C ARG A 169 3.89 14.40 2.75
N ARG A 170 4.11 14.18 4.06
CA ARG A 170 4.60 15.22 5.01
C ARG A 170 5.79 14.79 5.88
N GLY A 171 6.26 13.56 5.72
CA GLY A 171 7.33 12.97 6.53
C GLY A 171 8.70 12.95 5.84
N SER A 172 8.77 13.44 4.60
CA SER A 172 10.00 13.49 3.80
C SER A 172 10.05 14.76 2.96
N LYS A 173 11.10 15.54 3.15
CA LYS A 173 11.39 16.72 2.32
C LYS A 173 11.54 16.37 0.84
N VAL A 174 12.11 15.20 0.54
CA VAL A 174 12.30 14.73 -0.83
C VAL A 174 10.93 14.48 -1.47
N LEU A 175 10.06 13.74 -0.80
CA LEU A 175 8.72 13.46 -1.34
C LEU A 175 7.87 14.73 -1.42
N GLU A 176 7.95 15.62 -0.44
CA GLU A 176 7.27 16.92 -0.47
C GLU A 176 7.66 17.75 -1.70
N GLN A 177 8.95 17.84 -2.00
CA GLN A 177 9.45 18.53 -3.21
C GLN A 177 8.96 17.85 -4.48
N LEU A 178 9.04 16.52 -4.56
CA LEU A 178 8.55 15.78 -5.73
C LEU A 178 7.03 15.97 -5.95
N ILE A 179 6.24 16.10 -4.88
CA ILE A 179 4.81 16.39 -4.95
C ILE A 179 4.56 17.81 -5.48
N GLN A 180 5.29 18.80 -4.95
CA GLN A 180 5.09 20.21 -5.29
C GLN A 180 5.58 20.55 -6.70
N ASP A 181 6.75 20.02 -7.09
CA ASP A 181 7.49 20.50 -8.25
C ASP A 181 7.47 19.52 -9.42
N GLU A 182 7.30 18.21 -9.16
CA GLU A 182 7.48 17.15 -10.17
C GLU A 182 6.23 16.28 -10.40
N GLY A 183 5.10 16.67 -9.80
CA GLY A 183 3.80 16.02 -10.03
C GLY A 183 3.71 14.60 -9.47
N LEU A 184 4.50 14.27 -8.43
CA LEU A 184 4.32 13.03 -7.68
C LEU A 184 2.95 13.02 -6.99
N LEU A 185 2.19 11.95 -7.19
CA LEU A 185 0.94 11.71 -6.49
C LEU A 185 1.10 10.56 -5.50
N VAL A 186 0.64 10.77 -4.27
CA VAL A 186 0.54 9.72 -3.24
C VAL A 186 -0.93 9.52 -2.93
N VAL A 187 -1.48 8.32 -3.19
CA VAL A 187 -2.89 7.98 -2.95
C VAL A 187 -3.04 6.78 -2.03
N GLY A 188 -4.16 6.72 -1.32
CA GLY A 188 -4.57 5.55 -0.56
C GLY A 188 -5.45 4.64 -1.39
N ALA A 189 -5.43 3.34 -1.10
CA ALA A 189 -6.37 2.39 -1.67
C ALA A 189 -6.62 1.22 -0.71
N GLU A 190 -7.76 0.56 -0.86
CA GLU A 190 -8.14 -0.64 -0.12
C GLU A 190 -8.54 -1.76 -1.08
N TYR A 191 -7.87 -2.90 -0.95
CA TYR A 191 -8.22 -4.13 -1.64
C TYR A 191 -9.23 -4.97 -0.84
N SER A 192 -10.34 -5.33 -1.46
CA SER A 192 -11.32 -6.25 -0.89
C SER A 192 -10.94 -7.69 -1.22
N LEU A 193 -10.61 -8.49 -0.19
CA LEU A 193 -10.36 -9.93 -0.35
C LEU A 193 -11.56 -10.72 -0.88
N GLU A 194 -12.77 -10.22 -0.65
CA GLU A 194 -14.01 -10.89 -1.04
C GLU A 194 -14.31 -10.69 -2.53
N THR A 195 -14.12 -9.47 -3.03
CA THR A 195 -14.54 -9.08 -4.39
C THR A 195 -13.37 -8.96 -5.37
N GLY A 196 -12.14 -8.87 -4.88
CA GLY A 196 -10.96 -8.55 -5.67
C GLY A 196 -10.85 -7.08 -6.08
N VAL A 197 -11.81 -6.23 -5.73
CA VAL A 197 -11.85 -4.81 -6.11
C VAL A 197 -10.87 -4.01 -5.26
N VAL A 198 -10.16 -3.09 -5.90
CA VAL A 198 -9.39 -2.02 -5.25
C VAL A 198 -10.17 -0.71 -5.33
N GLU A 199 -10.56 -0.19 -4.18
CA GLU A 199 -11.15 1.15 -4.05
C GLU A 199 -10.03 2.15 -3.75
N PHE A 200 -9.90 3.20 -4.56
CA PHE A 200 -8.93 4.26 -4.35
C PHE A 200 -9.57 5.41 -3.57
N PHE A 201 -8.82 5.98 -2.63
CA PHE A 201 -9.22 7.14 -1.82
C PHE A 201 -8.59 8.39 -2.43
N ASP A 202 -9.42 9.37 -2.76
CA ASP A 202 -8.98 10.70 -3.21
C ASP A 202 -8.53 11.57 -2.02
#